data_AF-S0GJN4-F1
#
_entry.id   AF-S0GJN4-F1
#
_cell.length_a   1.000
_cell.length_b   1.000
_cell.length_c   1.000
_cell.angle_alpha   90.00
_cell.angle_beta   90.00
_cell.angle_gamma   90.00
#
_symmetry.space_group_name_H-M   'P 1'
#
loop_
_entity.id
_entity.type
_entity.pdbx_description
1 polymer ?
#
loop_
_entity_poly.entity_id
_entity_poly.type
_entity_poly.pdbx_seq_one_letter_code
_entity_poly.pdbx_strand_id
1 'polypeptide(L)'
;MRHGSRFMAILFMLLPLCNIYSQEKGAREDNTLRIMSYNIRNGRGLDNVSNIQRTADVINKVRPNVVAVQEVDSVTGRSGQTDILRVLADKTLMFPVYAPAINYDGGKYGIGMLSKEKPLSYRYLALPGREEERALLIVEFEKYIYCCTHLSLTGEDRLASLDIIRKEAAKANKPLFIAGDFNAHPDSEVIQEVQKDFVILTNTKQPTFPADEPTETIDYIAAYAKDTTAFTRLSAYVVNEPAASDHRPIVAEIAFMQPAAQIFRTEPYLQNPVGNGITVMWQTTVPAYSWVEYGTDKNQLKKARTIVDGQVICNDLQNKVRLNDLEPGKTYYYRVCSQEIMLYQAYKKVFGETAVSDFHSFTLPASSDADFTTIIFNDLHKHSETLQALYKQVKDVDYDFVIFNGDCIDDPKDHDEATHFLSELNETVGAADVPVFYLRGNHEIRNAYSIGLRSLFDYVSDKTYGAFNWGDTRIVMLDCGEDKPDDHWVYYGLNDFSALREAQVGFLKEELASKPFKQAAKRVLIHHIPIYGKEVDRYNPCLELWGGLLAKAPFNICINAHTHRHAYYPKGTANGNNFPIMVGGGYRMDGATVMVLQKKGKEMTLRVLNAKGETLQDLKL
;
A
#
# COMPACT_ATOMS: atom_id res chain seq x y z
N MET A 1 -56.37 -24.40 -3.46
CA MET A 1 -56.15 -22.94 -3.37
C MET A 1 -55.22 -22.65 -2.20
N ARG A 2 -54.39 -21.60 -2.35
CA ARG A 2 -53.27 -21.10 -1.51
C ARG A 2 -51.94 -21.82 -1.79
N HIS A 3 -51.12 -21.37 -2.76
CA HIS A 3 -50.25 -20.16 -2.77
C HIS A 3 -49.41 -20.09 -1.48
N GLY A 4 -48.08 -20.09 -1.45
CA GLY A 4 -47.09 -19.73 -2.47
C GLY A 4 -46.23 -18.60 -1.91
N SER A 5 -44.99 -18.89 -1.52
CA SER A 5 -43.83 -17.98 -1.61
C SER A 5 -42.59 -18.65 -1.03
N ARG A 6 -41.68 -19.04 -1.93
CA ARG A 6 -40.28 -19.31 -1.62
C ARG A 6 -39.58 -17.95 -1.59
N PHE A 7 -39.14 -17.51 -0.41
CA PHE A 7 -38.20 -16.40 -0.32
C PHE A 7 -36.81 -16.91 -0.74
N MET A 8 -36.32 -16.38 -1.86
CA MET A 8 -34.96 -16.58 -2.34
C MET A 8 -34.07 -15.60 -1.57
N ALA A 9 -33.23 -16.11 -0.66
CA ALA A 9 -32.24 -15.30 0.02
C ALA A 9 -31.12 -14.96 -0.96
N ILE A 10 -31.09 -13.71 -1.42
CA ILE A 10 -29.94 -13.13 -2.12
C ILE A 10 -28.89 -12.85 -1.04
N LEU A 11 -27.90 -13.73 -0.94
CA LEU A 11 -26.74 -13.54 -0.09
C LEU A 11 -25.79 -12.58 -0.83
N PHE A 12 -25.79 -11.31 -0.45
CA PHE A 12 -24.70 -10.39 -0.79
C PHE A 12 -23.43 -10.92 -0.14
N MET A 13 -22.51 -11.50 -0.92
CA MET A 13 -21.15 -11.75 -0.48
C MET A 13 -20.45 -10.40 -0.28
N LEU A 14 -20.45 -9.91 0.96
CA LEU A 14 -19.46 -8.95 1.44
C LEU A 14 -18.13 -9.69 1.57
N LEU A 15 -17.27 -9.57 0.56
CA LEU A 15 -15.86 -9.95 0.64
C LEU A 15 -15.13 -9.06 1.67
N PRO A 16 -14.00 -9.53 2.24
CA PRO A 16 -13.47 -9.02 3.50
C PRO A 16 -12.78 -7.67 3.32
N LEU A 17 -13.47 -6.59 3.67
CA LEU A 17 -12.93 -5.23 3.84
C LEU A 17 -11.88 -5.09 4.96
N CYS A 18 -11.59 -6.16 5.70
CA CYS A 18 -10.74 -6.09 6.91
C CYS A 18 -9.23 -6.01 6.63
N ASN A 19 -8.73 -6.51 5.49
CA ASN A 19 -7.28 -6.44 5.19
C ASN A 19 -6.86 -5.13 4.51
N ILE A 20 -7.75 -4.52 3.72
CA ILE A 20 -7.50 -3.24 3.03
C ILE A 20 -7.38 -2.09 4.06
N TYR A 21 -8.28 -2.09 5.07
CA TYR A 21 -8.26 -1.13 6.17
C TYR A 21 -6.97 -1.13 7.01
N SER A 22 -6.23 -2.26 7.05
CA SER A 22 -5.00 -2.39 7.83
C SER A 22 -3.78 -1.75 7.12
N GLN A 23 -3.73 -1.79 5.79
CA GLN A 23 -2.65 -1.20 5.00
C GLN A 23 -2.81 0.31 4.82
N GLU A 24 -4.04 0.78 4.59
CA GLU A 24 -4.35 2.23 4.58
C GLU A 24 -3.93 2.90 5.89
N LYS A 25 -4.13 2.20 7.02
CA LYS A 25 -3.73 2.68 8.33
C LYS A 25 -2.21 2.72 8.49
N GLY A 26 -1.48 1.71 8.01
CA GLY A 26 -0.01 1.65 8.07
C GLY A 26 0.68 2.75 7.25
N ALA A 27 0.32 2.90 5.96
CA ALA A 27 0.93 3.92 5.10
C ALA A 27 0.58 5.36 5.54
N ARG A 28 -0.63 5.56 6.08
CA ARG A 28 -0.98 6.83 6.71
C ARG A 28 -0.21 7.03 8.01
N GLU A 29 -0.01 5.98 8.81
CA GLU A 29 0.79 6.04 10.03
C GLU A 29 2.24 6.51 9.74
N ASP A 30 2.86 6.04 8.65
CA ASP A 30 4.25 6.39 8.26
C ASP A 30 4.45 7.87 7.92
N ASN A 31 3.40 8.56 7.46
CA ASN A 31 3.41 10.00 7.20
C ASN A 31 2.73 10.84 8.28
N THR A 32 2.33 10.22 9.40
CA THR A 32 1.73 10.94 10.52
C THR A 32 2.71 11.21 11.65
N LEU A 33 2.52 12.35 12.29
CA LEU A 33 3.23 12.71 13.50
C LEU A 33 2.22 13.00 14.61
N ARG A 34 2.28 12.21 15.68
CA ARG A 34 1.57 12.45 16.95
C ARG A 34 2.50 13.18 17.91
N ILE A 35 2.21 14.46 18.13
CA ILE A 35 2.96 15.34 19.03
C ILE A 35 2.16 15.61 20.31
N MET A 36 2.84 15.67 21.44
CA MET A 36 2.23 15.80 22.76
C MET A 36 2.94 16.84 23.61
N SER A 37 2.19 17.61 24.41
CA SER A 37 2.73 18.39 25.52
C SER A 37 2.21 17.84 26.83
N TYR A 38 3.08 17.79 27.85
CA TYR A 38 2.69 17.37 29.18
C TYR A 38 3.52 18.07 30.26
N ASN A 39 2.88 18.98 31.01
CA ASN A 39 3.41 19.45 32.28
C ASN A 39 3.21 18.35 33.33
N ILE A 40 4.32 17.81 33.86
CA ILE A 40 4.28 16.63 34.73
C ILE A 40 4.36 16.99 36.21
N ARG A 41 4.45 18.28 36.55
CA ARG A 41 4.54 18.77 37.92
C ARG A 41 5.56 17.99 38.74
N ASN A 42 6.81 17.90 38.26
CA ASN A 42 7.89 17.10 38.87
C ASN A 42 7.56 15.62 39.16
N GLY A 43 6.61 15.03 38.44
CA GLY A 43 6.15 13.65 38.62
C GLY A 43 5.25 13.46 39.85
N ARG A 44 4.72 14.54 40.42
CA ARG A 44 3.88 14.55 41.62
C ARG A 44 2.40 14.68 41.26
N GLY A 45 1.62 13.67 41.63
CA GLY A 45 0.17 13.67 41.41
C GLY A 45 -0.58 14.66 42.31
N LEU A 46 -1.89 14.79 42.08
CA LEU A 46 -2.79 15.59 42.93
C LEU A 46 -2.92 15.05 44.36
N ASP A 47 -2.66 13.74 44.54
CA ASP A 47 -2.53 13.10 45.85
C ASP A 47 -1.20 13.41 46.56
N ASN A 48 -0.38 14.30 45.97
CA ASN A 48 0.93 14.72 46.46
C ASN A 48 1.99 13.60 46.50
N VAL A 49 1.73 12.45 45.89
CA VAL A 49 2.68 11.34 45.78
C VAL A 49 3.50 11.48 44.50
N SER A 50 4.83 11.41 44.63
CA SER A 50 5.73 11.32 43.48
C SER A 50 5.68 9.91 42.91
N ASN A 51 5.09 9.76 41.73
CA ASN A 51 4.96 8.48 41.03
C ASN A 51 5.09 8.66 39.52
N ILE A 52 6.34 8.62 39.06
CA ILE A 52 6.75 8.75 37.65
C ILE A 52 6.08 7.70 36.74
N GLN A 53 5.68 6.53 37.29
CA GLN A 53 4.99 5.50 36.51
C GLN A 53 3.66 6.00 35.96
N ARG A 54 2.90 6.82 36.70
CA ARG A 54 1.62 7.36 36.24
C ARG A 54 1.77 8.17 34.97
N THR A 55 2.76 9.06 34.95
CA THR A 55 3.13 9.85 33.76
C THR A 55 3.56 8.95 32.60
N ALA A 56 4.40 7.94 32.86
CA ALA A 56 4.84 6.99 31.83
C ALA A 56 3.66 6.19 31.23
N ASP A 57 2.70 5.76 32.06
CA ASP A 57 1.51 5.02 31.62
C ASP A 57 0.65 5.87 30.67
N VAL A 58 0.50 7.16 30.95
CA VAL A 58 -0.21 8.11 30.07
C VAL A 58 0.50 8.22 28.72
N ILE A 59 1.82 8.42 28.71
CA ILE A 59 2.60 8.51 27.47
C ILE A 59 2.51 7.18 26.68
N ASN A 60 2.67 6.04 27.36
CA ASN A 60 2.60 4.71 26.75
C ASN A 60 1.21 4.40 26.20
N LYS A 61 0.14 4.91 26.82
CA LYS A 61 -1.24 4.78 26.32
C LYS A 61 -1.47 5.61 25.06
N VAL A 62 -0.98 6.86 25.04
CA VAL A 62 -1.12 7.78 23.90
C VAL A 62 -0.20 7.39 22.73
N ARG A 63 0.96 6.79 23.01
CA ARG A 63 2.00 6.41 22.03
C ARG A 63 2.46 7.57 21.11
N PRO A 64 2.73 8.77 21.65
CA PRO A 64 3.18 9.91 20.84
C PRO A 64 4.54 9.62 20.19
N ASN A 65 4.84 10.26 19.06
CA ASN A 65 6.16 10.23 18.44
C ASN A 65 7.14 11.09 19.24
N VAL A 66 6.68 12.22 19.78
CA VAL A 66 7.47 13.14 20.60
C VAL A 66 6.60 13.82 21.67
N VAL A 67 7.19 14.06 22.84
CA VAL A 67 6.56 14.70 24.00
C VAL A 67 7.42 15.86 24.47
N ALA A 68 6.85 17.06 24.54
CA ALA A 68 7.40 18.20 25.27
C ALA A 68 7.00 18.05 26.74
N VAL A 69 7.98 17.93 27.63
CA VAL A 69 7.77 17.65 29.06
C VAL A 69 8.17 18.86 29.88
N GLN A 70 7.22 19.44 30.62
CA GLN A 70 7.49 20.61 31.48
C GLN A 70 7.60 20.21 32.95
N GLU A 71 8.28 21.04 33.75
CA GLU A 71 8.48 20.86 35.19
C GLU A 71 9.24 19.59 35.59
N VAL A 72 10.44 19.44 35.04
CA VAL A 72 11.26 18.24 35.18
C VAL A 72 12.41 18.47 36.15
N ASP A 73 12.42 17.74 37.25
CA ASP A 73 13.57 17.65 38.15
C ASP A 73 14.65 16.73 37.60
N SER A 74 15.90 17.15 37.77
CA SER A 74 17.10 16.35 37.55
C SER A 74 17.93 16.33 38.82
N VAL A 75 17.96 15.19 39.50
CA VAL A 75 18.80 14.92 40.69
C VAL A 75 18.65 15.95 41.82
N THR A 76 17.42 16.43 42.06
CA THR A 76 17.10 17.36 43.14
C THR A 76 16.69 16.61 44.42
N GLY A 77 16.81 17.26 45.58
CA GLY A 77 16.33 16.70 46.85
C GLY A 77 14.84 16.38 46.82
N ARG A 78 14.03 17.26 46.20
CA ARG A 78 12.60 17.09 45.92
C ARG A 78 12.29 15.81 45.15
N SER A 79 13.13 15.42 44.19
CA SER A 79 12.97 14.17 43.44
C SER A 79 13.62 12.96 44.12
N GLY A 80 14.13 13.10 45.34
CA GLY A 80 14.89 12.05 46.02
C GLY A 80 16.20 11.72 45.31
N GLN A 81 16.87 12.72 44.72
CA GLN A 81 18.03 12.58 43.86
C GLN A 81 17.78 11.72 42.61
N THR A 82 16.56 11.76 42.06
CA THR A 82 16.20 11.05 40.83
C THR A 82 16.30 11.96 39.60
N ASP A 83 16.87 11.45 38.51
CA ASP A 83 16.72 12.05 37.18
C ASP A 83 15.37 11.61 36.58
N ILE A 84 14.35 12.47 36.69
CA ILE A 84 12.98 12.11 36.32
C ILE A 84 12.87 11.84 34.82
N LEU A 85 13.53 12.64 33.98
CA LEU A 85 13.43 12.47 32.53
C LEU A 85 14.06 11.16 32.07
N ARG A 86 15.20 10.79 32.67
CA ARG A 86 15.84 9.51 32.38
C ARG A 86 14.96 8.33 32.77
N VAL A 87 14.33 8.38 33.95
CA VAL A 87 13.41 7.34 34.39
C VAL A 87 12.18 7.24 33.47
N LEU A 88 11.63 8.37 33.03
CA LEU A 88 10.54 8.37 32.04
C LEU A 88 10.98 7.73 30.72
N ALA A 89 12.15 8.12 30.19
CA ALA A 89 12.71 7.54 28.98
C ALA A 89 12.87 6.02 29.06
N ASP A 90 13.37 5.50 30.17
CA ASP A 90 13.52 4.05 30.37
C ASP A 90 12.15 3.34 30.42
N LYS A 91 11.12 3.97 30.99
CA LYS A 91 9.75 3.43 31.09
C LYS A 91 8.94 3.53 29.79
N THR A 92 9.25 4.49 28.94
CA THR A 92 8.56 4.72 27.66
C THR A 92 9.34 4.22 26.45
N LEU A 93 10.59 3.79 26.65
CA LEU A 93 11.54 3.39 25.60
C LEU A 93 11.79 4.52 24.58
N MET A 94 11.89 5.76 25.08
CA MET A 94 12.09 6.97 24.28
C MET A 94 13.45 7.60 24.55
N PHE A 95 13.98 8.37 23.60
CA PHE A 95 15.19 9.16 23.76
C PHE A 95 14.92 10.43 24.58
N PRO A 96 15.64 10.66 25.69
CA PRO A 96 15.51 11.89 26.48
C PRO A 96 16.45 13.00 25.99
N VAL A 97 15.96 14.24 25.98
CA VAL A 97 16.76 15.47 25.87
C VAL A 97 16.34 16.43 26.98
N TYR A 98 17.27 16.84 27.84
CA TYR A 98 17.00 17.72 28.98
C TYR A 98 17.53 19.14 28.75
N ALA A 99 16.78 20.16 29.16
CA ALA A 99 17.20 21.55 29.21
C ALA A 99 16.96 22.12 30.62
N PRO A 100 18.04 22.38 31.39
CA PRO A 100 17.90 23.00 32.70
C PRO A 100 17.50 24.47 32.55
N ALA A 101 16.62 24.94 33.44
CA ALA A 101 16.26 26.35 33.54
C ALA A 101 16.93 26.99 34.77
N ILE A 102 16.92 26.30 35.92
CA ILE A 102 17.55 26.77 37.17
C ILE A 102 18.37 25.67 37.86
N ASN A 103 19.29 26.07 38.74
CA ASN A 103 19.82 25.19 39.78
C ASN A 103 18.83 25.17 40.95
N TYR A 104 18.46 23.99 41.44
CA TYR A 104 17.44 23.83 42.47
C TYR A 104 17.74 22.63 43.36
N ASP A 105 17.71 22.84 44.69
CA ASP A 105 17.75 21.78 45.70
C ASP A 105 18.83 20.71 45.45
N GLY A 106 20.07 21.15 45.23
CA GLY A 106 21.23 20.28 44.96
C GLY A 106 21.32 19.71 43.53
N GLY A 107 20.29 19.88 42.71
CA GLY A 107 20.23 19.46 41.31
C GLY A 107 19.78 20.60 40.39
N LYS A 108 19.00 20.26 39.37
CA LYS A 108 18.45 21.21 38.40
C LYS A 108 16.97 20.98 38.14
N TYR A 109 16.28 22.06 37.79
CA TYR A 109 14.87 22.04 37.40
C TYR A 109 14.71 22.75 36.06
N GLY A 110 13.83 22.23 35.20
CA GLY A 110 13.65 22.75 33.86
C GLY A 110 12.65 21.96 33.04
N ILE A 111 12.95 21.77 31.76
CA ILE A 111 12.08 21.12 30.78
C ILE A 111 12.83 19.99 30.06
N GLY A 112 12.08 19.13 29.37
CA GLY A 112 12.66 18.02 28.64
C GLY A 112 11.85 17.62 27.41
N MET A 113 12.39 16.69 26.66
CA MET A 113 11.74 16.06 25.53
C MET A 113 11.96 14.55 25.58
N LEU A 114 10.92 13.79 25.22
CA LEU A 114 10.98 12.36 24.97
C LEU A 114 10.59 12.11 23.52
N SER A 115 11.40 11.39 22.74
CA SER A 115 11.11 11.08 21.34
C SER A 115 11.32 9.60 21.01
N LYS A 116 10.49 9.03 20.12
CA LYS A 116 10.72 7.68 19.57
C LYS A 116 11.96 7.63 18.68
N GLU A 117 12.13 8.67 17.87
CA GLU A 117 13.28 8.84 16.99
C GLU A 117 14.43 9.49 17.73
N LYS A 118 15.67 9.14 17.36
CA LYS A 118 16.86 9.77 17.89
C LYS A 118 16.97 11.19 17.32
N PRO A 119 17.10 12.24 18.16
CA PRO A 119 17.34 13.59 17.67
C PRO A 119 18.60 13.70 16.81
N LEU A 120 18.53 14.50 15.74
CA LEU A 120 19.69 14.86 14.92
C LEU A 120 20.59 15.86 15.66
N SER A 121 19.95 16.86 16.28
CA SER A 121 20.61 17.90 17.06
C SER A 121 19.64 18.47 18.09
N TYR A 122 20.18 19.13 19.13
CA TYR A 122 19.38 19.92 20.04
C TYR A 122 20.18 21.08 20.61
N ARG A 123 19.47 22.11 21.05
CA ARG A 123 20.02 23.26 21.77
C ARG A 123 18.93 23.88 22.64
N TYR A 124 19.32 24.67 23.62
CA TYR A 124 18.37 25.41 24.44
C TYR A 124 18.85 26.83 24.71
N LEU A 125 17.91 27.73 24.99
CA LEU A 125 18.17 29.12 25.34
C LEU A 125 17.44 29.48 26.63
N ALA A 126 18.03 30.38 27.42
CA ALA A 126 17.32 31.00 28.53
C ALA A 126 16.21 31.91 28.00
N LEU A 127 15.07 31.90 28.70
CA LEU A 127 13.94 32.78 28.48
C LEU A 127 13.71 33.65 29.73
N PRO A 128 13.15 34.86 29.57
CA PRO A 128 12.75 35.71 30.69
C PRO A 128 11.81 35.00 31.67
N GLY A 129 12.04 35.25 32.96
CA GLY A 129 11.20 34.80 34.06
C GLY A 129 11.76 35.32 35.38
N ARG A 130 11.17 36.40 35.89
CA ARG A 130 11.64 37.05 37.13
C ARG A 130 11.29 36.26 38.38
N GLU A 131 10.22 35.46 38.34
CA GLU A 131 9.82 34.57 39.42
C GLU A 131 10.64 33.26 39.43
N GLU A 132 11.02 32.79 38.25
CA GLU A 132 11.81 31.58 38.00
C GLU A 132 12.35 31.66 36.57
N GLU A 133 13.66 31.46 36.37
CA GLU A 133 14.24 31.49 35.02
C GLU A 133 13.60 30.40 34.15
N ARG A 134 13.34 30.71 32.87
CA ARG A 134 12.68 29.82 31.93
C ARG A 134 13.63 29.38 30.83
N ALA A 135 13.25 28.37 30.04
CA ALA A 135 14.05 27.87 28.93
C ALA A 135 13.19 27.53 27.71
N LEU A 136 13.79 27.70 26.52
CA LEU A 136 13.30 27.15 25.26
C LEU A 136 14.22 26.01 24.85
N LEU A 137 13.70 24.79 24.77
CA LEU A 137 14.40 23.63 24.21
C LEU A 137 13.98 23.45 22.76
N ILE A 138 14.96 23.34 21.84
CA ILE A 138 14.75 23.14 20.41
C ILE A 138 15.43 21.84 20.01
N VAL A 139 14.67 20.89 19.47
CA VAL A 139 15.15 19.56 19.08
C VAL A 139 14.84 19.32 17.61
N GLU A 140 15.84 18.94 16.85
CA GLU A 140 15.73 18.71 15.41
C GLU A 140 15.65 17.23 15.08
N PHE A 141 14.69 16.87 14.23
CA PHE A 141 14.50 15.55 13.64
C PHE A 141 14.64 15.62 12.11
N GLU A 142 14.53 14.48 11.45
CA GLU A 142 14.67 14.39 9.99
C GLU A 142 13.61 15.24 9.27
N LYS A 143 12.34 15.05 9.60
CA LYS A 143 11.20 15.71 8.93
C LYS A 143 10.75 17.02 9.60
N TYR A 144 11.09 17.28 10.86
CA TYR A 144 10.53 18.40 11.64
C TYR A 144 11.44 18.89 12.77
N ILE A 145 11.10 20.05 13.34
CA ILE A 145 11.67 20.59 14.58
C ILE A 145 10.57 20.65 15.63
N TYR A 146 10.87 20.18 16.85
CA TYR A 146 9.96 20.27 17.99
C TYR A 146 10.58 21.10 19.10
N CYS A 147 9.83 22.07 19.59
CA CYS A 147 10.27 22.96 20.67
C CYS A 147 9.43 22.71 21.92
N CYS A 148 10.09 22.71 23.08
CA CYS A 148 9.45 22.64 24.39
C CYS A 148 9.72 23.96 25.14
N THR A 149 8.70 24.48 25.82
CA THR A 149 8.84 25.65 26.70
C THR A 149 7.91 25.55 27.90
N HIS A 150 8.22 26.29 28.96
CA HIS A 150 7.32 26.59 30.08
C HIS A 150 7.46 28.10 30.31
N LEU A 151 6.44 28.89 29.95
CA LEU A 151 6.54 30.35 29.97
C LEU A 151 6.30 30.92 31.37
N SER A 152 6.81 32.13 31.62
CA SER A 152 6.68 32.82 32.91
C SER A 152 5.21 33.06 33.31
N LEU A 153 4.99 33.19 34.62
CA LEU A 153 3.71 33.62 35.19
C LEU A 153 3.40 35.10 34.94
N THR A 154 4.40 35.92 34.56
CA THR A 154 4.22 37.35 34.33
C THR A 154 4.05 37.68 32.84
N GLY A 155 3.08 38.54 32.52
CA GLY A 155 2.75 38.88 31.13
C GLY A 155 3.91 39.51 30.35
N GLU A 156 4.68 40.40 30.98
CA GLU A 156 5.84 41.05 30.35
C GLU A 156 6.92 40.05 29.94
N ASP A 157 7.26 39.11 30.83
CA ASP A 157 8.29 38.11 30.56
C ASP A 157 7.82 37.11 29.50
N ARG A 158 6.51 36.79 29.45
CA ARG A 158 5.92 36.00 28.36
C ARG A 158 6.09 36.69 27.01
N LEU A 159 5.72 37.97 26.90
CA LEU A 159 5.86 38.73 25.66
C LEU A 159 7.33 38.84 25.23
N ALA A 160 8.24 39.11 26.16
CA ALA A 160 9.68 39.14 25.88
C ALA A 160 10.23 37.76 25.43
N SER A 161 9.66 36.66 25.95
CA SER A 161 9.99 35.31 25.50
C SER A 161 9.55 35.05 24.06
N LEU A 162 8.38 35.56 23.65
CA LEU A 162 7.86 35.40 22.28
C LEU A 162 8.80 36.02 21.24
N ASP A 163 9.47 37.13 21.54
CA ASP A 163 10.46 37.74 20.64
C ASP A 163 11.66 36.83 20.40
N ILE A 164 12.10 36.09 21.41
CA ILE A 164 13.18 35.10 21.29
C ILE A 164 12.68 33.90 20.48
N ILE A 165 11.52 33.36 20.84
CA ILE A 165 10.90 32.21 20.16
C ILE A 165 10.72 32.50 18.67
N ARG A 166 10.20 33.67 18.30
CA ARG A 166 10.02 34.09 16.90
C ARG A 166 11.33 34.14 16.14
N LYS A 167 12.40 34.70 16.74
CA LYS A 167 13.73 34.76 16.12
C LYS A 167 14.31 33.38 15.87
N GLU A 168 14.08 32.43 16.79
CA GLU A 168 14.54 31.06 16.61
C GLU A 168 13.69 30.29 15.60
N ALA A 169 12.37 30.48 15.61
CA ALA A 169 11.46 29.86 14.65
C ALA A 169 11.75 30.30 13.21
N ALA A 170 12.08 31.57 13.00
CA ALA A 170 12.44 32.11 11.68
C ALA A 170 13.70 31.46 11.07
N LYS A 171 14.53 30.77 11.86
CA LYS A 171 15.73 30.05 11.38
C LYS A 171 15.39 28.64 10.87
N ALA A 172 14.17 28.14 11.08
CA ALA A 172 13.77 26.80 10.69
C ALA A 172 13.76 26.63 9.16
N ASN A 173 14.26 25.48 8.72
CA ASN A 173 14.27 25.02 7.33
C ASN A 173 13.35 23.80 7.10
N LYS A 174 12.59 23.42 8.14
CA LYS A 174 11.67 22.29 8.23
C LYS A 174 10.46 22.74 9.06
N PRO A 175 9.31 22.05 8.95
CA PRO A 175 8.17 22.33 9.82
C PRO A 175 8.55 22.40 11.29
N LEU A 176 8.32 23.57 11.91
CA LEU A 176 8.58 23.79 13.32
C LEU A 176 7.29 23.83 14.13
N PHE A 177 7.29 23.07 15.21
CA PHE A 177 6.24 23.11 16.22
C PHE A 177 6.80 23.53 17.57
N ILE A 178 6.01 24.23 18.35
CA ILE A 178 6.30 24.58 19.73
C ILE A 178 5.16 24.11 20.63
N ALA A 179 5.52 23.57 21.79
CA ALA A 179 4.57 23.03 22.74
C ALA A 179 5.00 23.33 24.17
N GLY A 180 4.02 23.47 25.04
CA GLY A 180 4.27 23.70 26.45
C GLY A 180 3.09 24.28 27.20
N ASP A 181 3.35 24.49 28.48
CA ASP A 181 2.55 25.36 29.33
C ASP A 181 2.95 26.82 29.04
N PHE A 182 2.02 27.57 28.46
CA PHE A 182 2.22 28.97 28.11
C PHE A 182 1.78 29.92 29.23
N ASN A 183 1.18 29.40 30.31
CA ASN A 183 0.61 30.16 31.42
C ASN A 183 -0.37 31.27 30.98
N ALA A 184 -0.98 31.15 29.80
CA ALA A 184 -1.77 32.21 29.18
C ALA A 184 -3.11 31.68 28.66
N HIS A 185 -4.19 32.39 28.96
CA HIS A 185 -5.53 32.03 28.47
C HIS A 185 -5.73 32.37 26.99
N PRO A 186 -6.66 31.68 26.29
CA PRO A 186 -6.84 31.85 24.84
C PRO A 186 -7.09 33.27 24.37
N ASP A 187 -7.79 34.08 25.19
CA ASP A 187 -8.16 35.45 24.84
C ASP A 187 -7.13 36.50 25.28
N SER A 188 -6.01 36.07 25.89
CA SER A 188 -4.96 36.98 26.39
C SER A 188 -4.13 37.59 25.27
N GLU A 189 -3.52 38.75 25.54
CA GLU A 189 -2.58 39.44 24.63
C GLU A 189 -1.45 38.49 24.18
N VAL A 190 -0.92 37.67 25.09
CA VAL A 190 0.16 36.71 24.77
C VAL A 190 -0.27 35.73 23.69
N ILE A 191 -1.47 35.16 23.78
CA ILE A 191 -1.95 34.20 22.77
C ILE A 191 -2.28 34.91 21.45
N GLN A 192 -2.79 36.14 21.49
CA GLN A 192 -2.97 36.96 20.29
C GLN A 192 -1.63 37.24 19.59
N GLU A 193 -0.56 37.52 20.34
CA GLU A 193 0.79 37.69 19.79
C GLU A 193 1.37 36.38 19.22
N VAL A 194 1.15 35.23 19.89
CA VAL A 194 1.52 33.91 19.34
C VAL A 194 0.85 33.68 17.99
N GLN A 195 -0.44 33.99 17.87
CA GLN A 195 -1.22 33.75 16.66
C GLN A 195 -0.81 34.58 15.44
N LYS A 196 0.01 35.62 15.61
CA LYS A 196 0.57 36.40 14.49
C LYS A 196 1.58 35.59 13.67
N ASP A 197 2.32 34.68 14.33
CA ASP A 197 3.42 33.93 13.73
C ASP A 197 3.19 32.42 13.77
N PHE A 198 2.28 31.94 14.61
CA PHE A 198 2.00 30.53 14.82
C PHE A 198 0.52 30.20 14.68
N VAL A 199 0.22 29.00 14.19
CA VAL A 199 -1.13 28.44 14.15
C VAL A 199 -1.29 27.44 15.29
N ILE A 200 -2.21 27.72 16.21
CA ILE A 200 -2.54 26.80 17.32
C ILE A 200 -3.20 25.54 16.74
N LEU A 201 -2.63 24.37 17.06
CA LEU A 201 -3.11 23.07 16.61
C LEU A 201 -4.10 22.44 17.60
N THR A 202 -3.99 22.76 18.89
CA THR A 202 -4.87 22.24 19.94
C THR A 202 -6.24 22.90 19.98
N ASN A 203 -7.19 22.25 20.63
CA ASN A 203 -8.54 22.79 20.81
C ASN A 203 -8.56 23.74 22.01
N THR A 204 -8.57 25.04 21.75
CA THR A 204 -8.55 26.08 22.81
C THR A 204 -9.80 26.09 23.70
N LYS A 205 -10.86 25.38 23.32
CA LYS A 205 -12.11 25.25 24.08
C LYS A 205 -12.11 24.08 25.07
N GLN A 206 -11.06 23.26 25.10
CA GLN A 206 -10.92 22.15 26.04
C GLN A 206 -9.87 22.53 27.09
N PRO A 207 -10.29 22.79 28.35
CA PRO A 207 -9.37 23.15 29.42
C PRO A 207 -8.47 21.97 29.82
N THR A 208 -7.30 22.30 30.36
CA THR A 208 -6.24 21.36 30.73
C THR A 208 -5.86 21.44 32.21
N PHE A 209 -6.20 22.54 32.89
CA PHE A 209 -5.84 22.81 34.28
C PHE A 209 -7.04 23.35 35.10
N PRO A 210 -7.15 23.02 36.41
CA PRO A 210 -6.49 21.90 37.09
C PRO A 210 -7.01 20.55 36.55
N ALA A 211 -6.22 19.49 36.64
CA ALA A 211 -6.51 18.24 35.92
C ALA A 211 -7.78 17.51 36.38
N ASP A 212 -8.17 17.60 37.65
CA ASP A 212 -9.36 16.98 38.21
C ASP A 212 -10.65 17.70 37.79
N GLU A 213 -10.64 19.03 37.84
CA GLU A 213 -11.75 19.91 37.42
C GLU A 213 -11.28 21.01 36.45
N PRO A 214 -11.00 20.69 35.17
CA PRO A 214 -10.37 21.64 34.26
C PRO A 214 -11.26 22.83 33.93
N THR A 215 -10.75 24.03 34.18
CA THR A 215 -11.41 25.31 33.92
C THR A 215 -10.55 26.27 33.09
N GLU A 216 -9.24 26.03 33.01
CA GLU A 216 -8.26 26.86 32.33
C GLU A 216 -7.61 26.13 31.14
N THR A 217 -7.46 26.83 30.02
CA THR A 217 -6.67 26.38 28.87
C THR A 217 -5.37 27.16 28.84
N ILE A 218 -4.27 26.55 29.28
CA ILE A 218 -2.94 27.19 29.34
C ILE A 218 -1.84 26.38 28.64
N ASP A 219 -2.14 25.14 28.28
CA ASP A 219 -1.25 24.28 27.49
C ASP A 219 -1.57 24.38 26.00
N TYR A 220 -0.54 24.56 25.17
CA TYR A 220 -0.70 24.71 23.72
C TYR A 220 0.30 23.87 22.93
N ILE A 221 -0.13 23.44 21.75
CA ILE A 221 0.77 23.03 20.66
C ILE A 221 0.46 23.94 19.49
N ALA A 222 1.49 24.59 18.94
CA ALA A 222 1.37 25.49 17.80
C ALA A 222 2.44 25.18 16.74
N ALA A 223 2.11 25.44 15.49
CA ALA A 223 3.03 25.31 14.35
C ALA A 223 3.41 26.68 13.83
N TYR A 224 4.65 26.86 13.38
CA TYR A 224 5.06 28.10 12.74
C TYR A 224 4.29 28.30 11.43
N ALA A 225 3.67 29.47 11.25
CA ALA A 225 2.66 29.71 10.21
C ALA A 225 3.21 29.49 8.78
N LYS A 226 4.48 29.84 8.54
CA LYS A 226 5.17 29.66 7.26
C LYS A 226 5.15 28.20 6.77
N ASP A 227 5.13 27.23 7.68
CA ASP A 227 5.31 25.81 7.35
C ASP A 227 3.98 25.05 7.24
N THR A 228 2.85 25.74 7.41
CA THR A 228 1.51 25.15 7.45
C THR A 228 1.03 24.57 6.11
N THR A 229 1.74 24.82 5.02
CA THR A 229 1.50 24.16 3.73
C THR A 229 2.13 22.77 3.64
N ALA A 230 3.06 22.43 4.53
CA ALA A 230 3.77 21.15 4.49
C ALA A 230 3.05 20.00 5.21
N PHE A 231 1.96 20.28 5.94
CA PHE A 231 1.21 19.29 6.68
C PHE A 231 -0.26 19.68 6.83
N THR A 232 -1.10 18.73 7.24
CA THR A 232 -2.47 18.99 7.68
C THR A 232 -2.70 18.44 9.07
N ARG A 233 -3.54 19.12 9.87
CA ARG A 233 -3.98 18.61 11.17
C ARG A 233 -5.11 17.61 10.99
N LEU A 234 -4.88 16.38 11.45
CA LEU A 234 -5.85 15.28 11.43
C LEU A 234 -6.78 15.34 12.64
N SER A 235 -6.21 15.50 13.83
CA SER A 235 -6.94 15.52 15.10
C SER A 235 -6.21 16.36 16.15
N ALA A 236 -6.93 16.79 17.18
CA ALA A 236 -6.34 17.32 18.40
C ALA A 236 -7.31 17.11 19.57
N TYR A 237 -6.79 16.74 20.74
CA TYR A 237 -7.59 16.41 21.91
C TYR A 237 -6.80 16.58 23.21
N VAL A 238 -7.53 16.78 24.31
CA VAL A 238 -7.00 16.71 25.68
C VAL A 238 -7.15 15.28 26.20
N VAL A 239 -6.09 14.72 26.77
CA VAL A 239 -6.13 13.40 27.39
C VAL A 239 -6.85 13.50 28.73
N ASN A 240 -7.86 12.65 28.96
CA ASN A 240 -8.56 12.59 30.23
C ASN A 240 -7.70 11.86 31.28
N GLU A 241 -6.84 12.62 31.96
CA GLU A 241 -5.97 12.16 33.05
C GLU A 241 -6.12 13.11 34.24
N PRO A 242 -6.91 12.76 35.26
CA PRO A 242 -7.24 13.68 36.34
C PRO A 242 -6.30 13.64 37.55
N ALA A 243 -5.29 12.77 37.59
CA ALA A 243 -4.57 12.50 38.84
C ALA A 243 -3.04 12.54 38.75
N ALA A 244 -2.46 12.16 37.60
CA ALA A 244 -1.02 11.98 37.45
C ALA A 244 -0.20 13.29 37.53
N SER A 245 -0.82 14.42 37.18
CA SER A 245 -0.29 15.78 37.25
C SER A 245 -1.47 16.73 37.53
N ASP A 246 -1.22 17.98 37.89
CA ASP A 246 -2.23 19.04 37.89
C ASP A 246 -2.56 19.56 36.50
N HIS A 247 -1.82 19.15 35.46
CA HIS A 247 -2.18 19.38 34.06
C HIS A 247 -2.63 18.11 33.36
N ARG A 248 -3.58 18.26 32.44
CA ARG A 248 -3.92 17.23 31.45
C ARG A 248 -3.01 17.36 30.23
N PRO A 249 -2.45 16.25 29.72
CA PRO A 249 -1.69 16.30 28.49
C PRO A 249 -2.57 16.65 27.29
N ILE A 250 -1.95 17.31 26.31
CA ILE A 250 -2.58 17.67 25.05
C ILE A 250 -1.87 16.97 23.90
N VAL A 251 -2.64 16.58 22.88
CA VAL A 251 -2.15 15.84 21.72
C VAL A 251 -2.65 16.49 20.45
N ALA A 252 -1.78 16.58 19.45
CA ALA A 252 -2.15 16.87 18.07
C ALA A 252 -1.59 15.77 17.16
N GLU A 253 -2.39 15.37 16.17
CA GLU A 253 -1.97 14.48 15.10
C GLU A 253 -1.98 15.25 13.79
N ILE A 254 -0.87 15.18 13.08
CA ILE A 254 -0.71 15.78 11.76
C ILE A 254 -0.30 14.73 10.74
N ALA A 255 -0.55 15.00 9.46
CA ALA A 255 0.04 14.27 8.35
C ALA A 255 0.89 15.23 7.51
N PHE A 256 2.12 14.84 7.20
CA PHE A 256 2.96 15.58 6.26
C PHE A 256 2.46 15.36 4.83
N MET A 257 2.58 16.39 3.99
CA MET A 257 2.26 16.30 2.58
C MET A 257 3.30 15.46 1.85
N GLN A 258 2.86 14.54 1.01
CA GLN A 258 3.74 13.72 0.18
C GLN A 258 4.20 14.52 -1.03
N PRO A 259 5.51 14.68 -1.28
CA PRO A 259 6.00 15.27 -2.51
C PRO A 259 5.49 14.49 -3.73
N ALA A 260 5.07 15.18 -4.79
CA ALA A 260 4.50 14.56 -5.99
C ALA A 260 5.37 13.41 -6.55
N ALA A 261 6.69 13.59 -6.61
CA ALA A 261 7.64 12.59 -7.11
C ALA A 261 7.73 11.30 -6.27
N GLN A 262 7.08 11.25 -5.10
CA GLN A 262 7.08 10.11 -4.19
C GLN A 262 5.67 9.55 -3.96
N ILE A 263 4.64 10.07 -4.64
CA ILE A 263 3.26 9.56 -4.50
C ILE A 263 3.11 8.21 -5.18
N PHE A 264 3.65 8.02 -6.39
CA PHE A 264 3.59 6.73 -7.06
C PHE A 264 4.52 5.73 -6.39
N ARG A 265 3.98 4.53 -6.14
CA ARG A 265 4.75 3.39 -5.62
C ARG A 265 5.20 2.46 -6.75
N THR A 266 4.39 2.36 -7.81
CA THR A 266 4.65 1.51 -8.98
C THR A 266 4.41 2.32 -10.25
N GLU A 267 5.09 1.93 -11.33
CA GLU A 267 4.66 2.29 -12.69
C GLU A 267 3.24 1.77 -12.97
N PRO A 268 2.49 2.38 -13.91
CA PRO A 268 1.23 1.84 -14.33
C PRO A 268 1.43 0.53 -15.10
N TYR A 269 0.48 -0.40 -14.98
CA TYR A 269 0.49 -1.64 -15.73
C TYR A 269 -0.90 -1.93 -16.32
N LEU A 270 -0.90 -2.48 -17.53
CA LEU A 270 -2.07 -2.71 -18.34
C LEU A 270 -2.57 -4.14 -18.20
N GLN A 271 -3.87 -4.30 -17.94
CA GLN A 271 -4.50 -5.61 -17.79
C GLN A 271 -5.86 -5.67 -18.48
N ASN A 272 -6.33 -6.90 -18.71
CA ASN A 272 -7.67 -7.18 -19.20
C ASN A 272 -8.05 -6.40 -20.49
N PRO A 273 -7.26 -6.47 -21.58
CA PRO A 273 -7.51 -5.76 -22.84
C PRO A 273 -8.66 -6.38 -23.67
N VAL A 274 -9.79 -6.72 -23.03
CA VAL A 274 -10.93 -7.43 -23.64
C VAL A 274 -12.14 -6.51 -23.79
N GLY A 275 -13.08 -6.86 -24.67
CA GLY A 275 -14.39 -6.17 -24.73
C GLY A 275 -14.30 -4.67 -25.03
N ASN A 276 -13.41 -4.28 -25.95
CA ASN A 276 -13.19 -2.88 -26.33
C ASN A 276 -12.77 -2.00 -25.14
N GLY A 277 -11.99 -2.55 -24.23
CA GLY A 277 -11.45 -1.79 -23.12
C GLY A 277 -10.20 -2.41 -22.56
N ILE A 278 -9.51 -1.64 -21.74
CA ILE A 278 -8.32 -2.06 -20.99
C ILE A 278 -8.36 -1.48 -19.59
N THR A 279 -7.71 -2.14 -18.64
CA THR A 279 -7.62 -1.67 -17.26
C THR A 279 -6.21 -1.17 -17.00
N VAL A 280 -6.11 0.06 -16.52
CA VAL A 280 -4.86 0.66 -16.06
C VAL A 280 -4.82 0.53 -14.54
N MET A 281 -3.76 -0.11 -14.04
CA MET A 281 -3.54 -0.39 -12.62
C MET A 281 -2.25 0.30 -12.15
N TRP A 282 -2.21 0.80 -10.92
CA TRP A 282 -0.99 1.29 -10.27
C TRP A 282 -1.20 1.44 -8.76
N GLN A 283 -0.12 1.62 -8.00
CA GLN A 283 -0.22 1.90 -6.56
C GLN A 283 0.42 3.23 -6.17
N THR A 284 -0.04 3.77 -5.04
CA THR A 284 0.50 4.97 -4.40
C THR A 284 1.04 4.67 -2.99
N THR A 285 1.92 5.53 -2.50
CA THR A 285 2.49 5.48 -1.13
C THR A 285 1.57 6.15 -0.10
N VAL A 286 0.61 6.95 -0.56
CA VAL A 286 -0.38 7.65 0.26
C VAL A 286 -1.79 7.47 -0.31
N PRO A 287 -2.84 7.56 0.52
CA PRO A 287 -4.22 7.54 0.04
C PRO A 287 -4.45 8.63 -1.01
N ALA A 288 -5.03 8.28 -2.15
CA ALA A 288 -5.14 9.20 -3.28
C ALA A 288 -6.54 9.26 -3.89
N TYR A 289 -6.83 10.39 -4.55
CA TYR A 289 -7.84 10.49 -5.60
C TYR A 289 -7.13 10.34 -6.95
N SER A 290 -7.48 9.27 -7.65
CA SER A 290 -6.75 8.83 -8.85
C SER A 290 -7.63 8.82 -10.10
N TRP A 291 -7.01 9.10 -11.25
CA TRP A 291 -7.65 9.05 -12.56
C TRP A 291 -6.65 8.77 -13.69
N VAL A 292 -7.17 8.39 -14.85
CA VAL A 292 -6.40 8.23 -16.09
C VAL A 292 -6.79 9.33 -17.06
N GLU A 293 -5.80 9.97 -17.67
CA GLU A 293 -6.01 10.85 -18.82
C GLU A 293 -5.60 10.09 -20.09
N TYR A 294 -6.49 9.96 -21.08
CA TYR A 294 -6.25 9.12 -22.26
C TYR A 294 -6.93 9.65 -23.53
N GLY A 295 -6.36 9.33 -24.70
CA GLY A 295 -6.91 9.72 -26.00
C GLY A 295 -6.03 9.26 -27.17
N THR A 296 -6.51 9.43 -28.40
CA THR A 296 -5.71 9.13 -29.61
C THR A 296 -4.81 10.30 -30.01
N ASP A 297 -4.95 11.47 -29.37
CA ASP A 297 -4.11 12.66 -29.50
C ASP A 297 -3.68 13.11 -28.10
N LYS A 298 -2.37 13.24 -27.87
CA LYS A 298 -1.81 13.67 -26.57
C LYS A 298 -2.28 15.06 -26.13
N ASN A 299 -2.75 15.89 -27.07
CA ASN A 299 -3.27 17.23 -26.80
C ASN A 299 -4.78 17.26 -26.51
N GLN A 300 -5.49 16.13 -26.69
CA GLN A 300 -6.93 16.03 -26.51
C GLN A 300 -7.29 14.76 -25.73
N LEU A 301 -7.16 14.84 -24.41
CA LEU A 301 -7.37 13.71 -23.51
C LEU A 301 -8.75 13.75 -22.84
N LYS A 302 -9.35 12.57 -22.70
CA LYS A 302 -10.48 12.29 -21.81
C LYS A 302 -9.97 11.93 -20.43
N LYS A 303 -10.76 12.17 -19.40
CA LYS A 303 -10.49 11.72 -18.02
C LYS A 303 -11.38 10.53 -17.66
N ALA A 304 -10.78 9.41 -17.25
CA ALA A 304 -11.46 8.24 -16.72
C ALA A 304 -11.19 8.08 -15.21
N ARG A 305 -12.22 7.66 -14.48
CA ARG A 305 -12.17 7.36 -13.04
C ARG A 305 -13.17 6.28 -12.72
N THR A 306 -12.92 5.50 -11.68
CA THR A 306 -13.83 4.43 -11.25
C THR A 306 -14.92 5.01 -10.36
N ILE A 307 -16.17 4.89 -10.80
CA ILE A 307 -17.37 5.29 -10.06
C ILE A 307 -18.23 4.06 -9.78
N VAL A 308 -18.56 3.83 -8.51
CA VAL A 308 -19.46 2.77 -8.05
C VAL A 308 -20.61 3.43 -7.29
N ASP A 309 -21.85 3.10 -7.65
CA ASP A 309 -23.07 3.62 -7.02
C ASP A 309 -23.10 5.17 -6.89
N GLY A 310 -22.54 5.87 -7.88
CA GLY A 310 -22.46 7.33 -7.91
C GLY A 310 -21.29 7.95 -7.13
N GLN A 311 -20.42 7.13 -6.52
CA GLN A 311 -19.26 7.57 -5.75
C GLN A 311 -17.95 7.16 -6.41
N VAL A 312 -16.95 8.05 -6.36
CA VAL A 312 -15.59 7.74 -6.85
C VAL A 312 -14.89 6.83 -5.84
N ILE A 313 -14.29 5.73 -6.31
CA ILE A 313 -13.36 4.95 -5.49
C ILE A 313 -12.08 5.77 -5.31
N CYS A 314 -11.77 6.13 -4.06
CA CYS A 314 -10.61 6.93 -3.68
C CYS A 314 -10.26 6.70 -2.20
N ASN A 315 -9.21 7.36 -1.72
CA ASN A 315 -8.69 7.21 -0.35
C ASN A 315 -8.16 5.79 -0.08
N ASP A 316 -7.58 5.17 -1.10
CA ASP A 316 -6.91 3.87 -1.07
C ASP A 316 -5.51 4.05 -1.69
N LEU A 317 -4.64 3.05 -1.50
CA LEU A 317 -3.30 2.96 -2.10
C LEU A 317 -3.34 2.25 -3.46
N GLN A 318 -4.34 1.39 -3.68
CA GLN A 318 -4.48 0.64 -4.93
C GLN A 318 -5.42 1.35 -5.90
N ASN A 319 -4.98 1.50 -7.15
CA ASN A 319 -5.71 2.24 -8.17
C ASN A 319 -6.00 1.33 -9.35
N LYS A 320 -7.29 1.21 -9.68
CA LYS A 320 -7.81 0.38 -10.76
C LYS A 320 -8.79 1.19 -11.59
N VAL A 321 -8.42 1.56 -12.81
CA VAL A 321 -9.26 2.35 -13.72
C VAL A 321 -9.46 1.63 -15.04
N ARG A 322 -10.72 1.26 -15.30
CA ARG A 322 -11.15 0.63 -16.53
C ARG A 322 -11.46 1.69 -17.60
N LEU A 323 -10.78 1.60 -18.74
CA LEU A 323 -11.09 2.35 -19.96
C LEU A 323 -12.00 1.49 -20.82
N ASN A 324 -13.19 2.00 -21.17
CA ASN A 324 -14.19 1.29 -21.98
C ASN A 324 -14.45 2.06 -23.29
N ASP A 325 -15.23 1.44 -24.17
CA ASP A 325 -15.67 2.02 -25.46
C ASP A 325 -14.50 2.49 -26.33
N LEU A 326 -13.38 1.76 -26.26
CA LEU A 326 -12.20 1.98 -27.07
C LEU A 326 -12.39 1.38 -28.47
N GLU A 327 -11.82 2.03 -29.48
CA GLU A 327 -11.85 1.52 -30.85
C GLU A 327 -10.68 0.55 -31.08
N PRO A 328 -10.96 -0.72 -31.44
CA PRO A 328 -9.91 -1.69 -31.77
C PRO A 328 -9.00 -1.23 -32.92
N GLY A 329 -7.72 -1.57 -32.86
CA GLY A 329 -6.71 -1.19 -33.86
C GLY A 329 -6.21 0.26 -33.78
N LYS A 330 -6.74 1.09 -32.87
CA LYS A 330 -6.23 2.43 -32.61
C LYS A 330 -5.23 2.42 -31.46
N THR A 331 -4.16 3.19 -31.61
CA THR A 331 -3.24 3.50 -30.53
C THR A 331 -3.83 4.60 -29.65
N TYR A 332 -3.89 4.34 -28.35
CA TYR A 332 -4.24 5.31 -27.33
C TYR A 332 -3.00 5.69 -26.54
N TYR A 333 -2.86 6.99 -26.29
CA TYR A 333 -1.89 7.53 -25.34
C TYR A 333 -2.59 7.75 -24.01
N TYR A 334 -1.90 7.48 -22.91
CA TYR A 334 -2.43 7.72 -21.59
C TYR A 334 -1.34 8.13 -20.59
N ARG A 335 -1.78 8.70 -19.47
CA ARG A 335 -0.96 8.88 -18.26
C ARG A 335 -1.84 8.74 -17.03
N VAL A 336 -1.26 8.30 -15.92
CA VAL A 336 -1.95 8.19 -14.63
C VAL A 336 -1.74 9.44 -13.80
N CYS A 337 -2.74 9.80 -13.01
CA CYS A 337 -2.70 10.95 -12.12
C CYS A 337 -3.22 10.54 -10.74
N SER A 338 -2.52 10.93 -9.68
CA SER A 338 -2.89 10.66 -8.30
C SER A 338 -2.68 11.91 -7.44
N GLN A 339 -3.78 12.44 -6.89
CA GLN A 339 -3.75 13.54 -5.93
C GLN A 339 -3.86 13.00 -4.51
N GLU A 340 -2.89 13.32 -3.66
CA GLU A 340 -2.91 12.88 -2.26
C GLU A 340 -4.18 13.37 -1.53
N ILE A 341 -4.77 12.51 -0.71
CA ILE A 341 -5.85 12.83 0.22
C ILE A 341 -5.29 12.81 1.64
N MET A 342 -4.86 13.96 2.13
CA MET A 342 -4.29 14.10 3.48
C MET A 342 -5.38 13.95 4.57
N LEU A 343 -6.60 14.42 4.29
CA LEU A 343 -7.74 14.31 5.19
C LEU A 343 -9.03 13.98 4.45
N TYR A 344 -9.75 12.96 4.91
CA TYR A 344 -11.01 12.50 4.34
C TYR A 344 -12.07 12.32 5.45
N GLN A 345 -12.84 13.38 5.72
CA GLN A 345 -13.91 13.39 6.74
C GLN A 345 -15.26 13.76 6.10
N ALA A 346 -16.37 13.47 6.79
CA ALA A 346 -17.73 13.71 6.31
C ALA A 346 -17.93 15.11 5.70
N TYR A 347 -17.49 16.15 6.40
CA TYR A 347 -17.67 17.56 6.00
C TYR A 347 -16.36 18.30 5.69
N LYS A 348 -15.22 17.61 5.63
CA LYS A 348 -13.91 18.22 5.36
C LYS A 348 -13.01 17.27 4.58
N LYS A 349 -12.49 17.75 3.45
CA LYS A 349 -11.47 17.07 2.66
C LYS A 349 -10.28 18.01 2.50
N VAL A 350 -9.06 17.49 2.64
CA VAL A 350 -7.83 18.24 2.37
C VAL A 350 -6.99 17.39 1.43
N PHE A 351 -6.57 18.00 0.33
CA PHE A 351 -5.76 17.36 -0.70
C PHE A 351 -4.33 17.91 -0.64
N GLY A 352 -3.37 17.06 -0.97
CA GLY A 352 -1.96 17.41 -1.13
C GLY A 352 -1.58 17.64 -2.59
N GLU A 353 -0.32 17.38 -2.90
CA GLU A 353 0.23 17.44 -4.25
C GLU A 353 -0.43 16.43 -5.19
N THR A 354 -0.25 16.64 -6.49
CA THR A 354 -0.71 15.72 -7.55
C THR A 354 0.49 15.18 -8.32
N ALA A 355 0.65 13.87 -8.33
CA ALA A 355 1.60 13.18 -9.19
C ALA A 355 0.96 12.86 -10.55
N VAL A 356 1.77 12.98 -11.61
CA VAL A 356 1.38 12.72 -12.99
C VAL A 356 2.50 11.91 -13.62
N SER A 357 2.19 10.74 -14.19
CA SER A 357 3.19 9.91 -14.87
C SER A 357 3.61 10.50 -16.21
N ASP A 358 4.68 9.95 -16.78
CA ASP A 358 4.97 10.11 -18.19
C ASP A 358 3.82 9.52 -19.06
N PHE A 359 3.84 9.88 -20.35
CA PHE A 359 2.90 9.32 -21.31
C PHE A 359 3.32 7.92 -21.74
N HIS A 360 2.39 6.99 -21.62
CA HIS A 360 2.46 5.63 -22.17
C HIS A 360 1.46 5.47 -23.31
N SER A 361 1.50 4.34 -24.00
CA SER A 361 0.59 4.01 -25.08
C SER A 361 0.30 2.53 -25.18
N PHE A 362 -0.88 2.21 -25.69
CA PHE A 362 -1.25 0.83 -26.01
C PHE A 362 -2.12 0.79 -27.26
N THR A 363 -2.18 -0.37 -27.89
CA THR A 363 -3.08 -0.63 -29.03
C THR A 363 -3.89 -1.89 -28.73
N LEU A 364 -5.22 -1.78 -28.77
CA LEU A 364 -6.07 -2.96 -28.67
C LEU A 364 -6.07 -3.72 -30.01
N PRO A 365 -6.10 -5.06 -30.01
CA PRO A 365 -6.14 -5.83 -31.25
C PRO A 365 -7.44 -5.57 -31.99
N ALA A 366 -7.36 -5.33 -33.30
CA ALA A 366 -8.53 -5.31 -34.16
C ALA A 366 -9.06 -6.74 -34.35
N SER A 367 -10.37 -6.88 -34.53
CA SER A 367 -10.99 -8.18 -34.78
C SER A 367 -10.56 -8.82 -36.10
N SER A 368 -10.00 -8.03 -37.02
CA SER A 368 -9.39 -8.47 -38.27
C SER A 368 -7.95 -8.95 -38.12
N ASP A 369 -7.31 -8.74 -36.97
CA ASP A 369 -5.90 -9.08 -36.81
C ASP A 369 -5.74 -10.60 -36.89
N ALA A 370 -4.81 -11.03 -37.75
CA ALA A 370 -4.43 -12.43 -37.91
C ALA A 370 -3.07 -12.72 -37.26
N ASP A 371 -2.38 -11.69 -36.79
CA ASP A 371 -1.03 -11.76 -36.28
C ASP A 371 -1.04 -11.43 -34.79
N PHE A 372 -0.25 -12.17 -34.02
CA PHE A 372 0.10 -11.78 -32.66
C PHE A 372 1.37 -12.48 -32.22
N THR A 373 2.04 -11.90 -31.23
CA THR A 373 3.16 -12.47 -30.52
C THR A 373 2.93 -12.29 -29.02
N THR A 374 3.07 -13.37 -28.26
CA THR A 374 3.05 -13.30 -26.80
C THR A 374 4.26 -13.99 -26.19
N ILE A 375 4.75 -13.39 -25.11
CA ILE A 375 5.80 -13.96 -24.27
C ILE A 375 5.16 -14.62 -23.07
N ILE A 376 5.62 -15.83 -22.73
CA ILE A 376 5.09 -16.60 -21.61
C ILE A 376 6.23 -16.95 -20.66
N PHE A 377 6.13 -16.44 -19.43
CA PHE A 377 6.97 -16.81 -18.29
C PHE A 377 6.23 -17.79 -17.40
N ASN A 378 6.96 -18.70 -16.76
CA ASN A 378 6.42 -19.75 -15.91
C ASN A 378 7.33 -19.89 -14.68
N ASP A 379 6.78 -20.22 -13.52
CA ASP A 379 7.52 -20.73 -12.36
C ASP A 379 8.76 -19.88 -11.99
N LEU A 380 8.63 -18.56 -11.96
CA LEU A 380 9.75 -17.66 -11.64
C LEU A 380 10.11 -17.66 -10.15
N HIS A 381 9.16 -17.98 -9.26
CA HIS A 381 9.36 -18.04 -7.81
C HIS A 381 10.11 -16.84 -7.23
N LYS A 382 9.78 -15.61 -7.68
CA LYS A 382 10.43 -14.38 -7.22
C LYS A 382 11.97 -14.37 -7.44
N HIS A 383 12.50 -15.18 -8.38
CA HIS A 383 13.91 -15.17 -8.75
C HIS A 383 14.22 -14.12 -9.82
N SER A 384 14.54 -12.90 -9.36
CA SER A 384 14.91 -11.75 -10.19
C SER A 384 15.98 -12.07 -11.23
N GLU A 385 17.06 -12.76 -10.84
CA GLU A 385 18.17 -13.12 -11.74
C GLU A 385 17.70 -14.01 -12.91
N THR A 386 16.77 -14.94 -12.64
CA THR A 386 16.19 -15.82 -13.65
C THR A 386 15.28 -15.04 -14.60
N LEU A 387 14.43 -14.16 -14.07
CA LEU A 387 13.60 -13.28 -14.89
C LEU A 387 14.47 -12.46 -15.85
N GLN A 388 15.52 -11.80 -15.36
CA GLN A 388 16.40 -10.98 -16.20
C GLN A 388 17.14 -11.81 -17.26
N ALA A 389 17.63 -13.00 -16.90
CA ALA A 389 18.31 -13.89 -17.83
C ALA A 389 17.39 -14.39 -18.96
N LEU A 390 16.13 -14.70 -18.63
CA LEU A 390 15.11 -15.10 -19.59
C LEU A 390 14.65 -13.93 -20.46
N TYR A 391 14.34 -12.77 -19.85
CA TYR A 391 13.89 -11.58 -20.57
C TYR A 391 14.94 -11.10 -21.57
N LYS A 392 16.22 -11.18 -21.23
CA LYS A 392 17.33 -10.87 -22.15
C LYS A 392 17.23 -11.62 -23.49
N GLN A 393 16.63 -12.82 -23.52
CA GLN A 393 16.48 -13.62 -24.74
C GLN A 393 15.31 -13.17 -25.63
N VAL A 394 14.39 -12.39 -25.07
CA VAL A 394 13.13 -11.98 -25.73
C VAL A 394 12.93 -10.47 -25.77
N LYS A 395 13.81 -9.67 -25.16
CA LYS A 395 13.72 -8.19 -25.11
C LYS A 395 13.63 -7.51 -26.48
N ASP A 396 14.20 -8.13 -27.51
CA ASP A 396 14.23 -7.61 -28.88
C ASP A 396 13.10 -8.22 -29.75
N VAL A 397 12.24 -9.07 -29.16
CA VAL A 397 11.03 -9.58 -29.80
C VAL A 397 9.95 -8.51 -29.68
N ASP A 398 9.30 -8.18 -30.80
CA ASP A 398 8.10 -7.36 -30.79
C ASP A 398 6.91 -8.22 -30.35
N TYR A 399 6.35 -7.93 -29.18
CA TYR A 399 5.27 -8.72 -28.57
C TYR A 399 4.08 -7.86 -28.15
N ASP A 400 2.89 -8.42 -28.33
CA ASP A 400 1.61 -7.75 -28.14
C ASP A 400 1.09 -7.82 -26.70
N PHE A 401 1.41 -8.90 -25.98
CA PHE A 401 1.05 -9.09 -24.58
C PHE A 401 1.92 -10.16 -23.92
N VAL A 402 1.96 -10.18 -22.58
CA VAL A 402 2.72 -11.15 -21.80
C VAL A 402 1.81 -11.96 -20.89
N ILE A 403 2.13 -13.24 -20.70
CA ILE A 403 1.46 -14.13 -19.75
C ILE A 403 2.48 -14.60 -18.71
N PHE A 404 2.17 -14.36 -17.44
CA PHE A 404 2.82 -14.99 -16.29
C PHE A 404 1.97 -16.19 -15.86
N ASN A 405 2.39 -17.38 -16.27
CA ASN A 405 1.63 -18.62 -16.18
C ASN A 405 1.83 -19.34 -14.82
N GLY A 406 1.52 -18.65 -13.73
CA GLY A 406 1.57 -19.18 -12.36
C GLY A 406 2.99 -19.35 -11.79
N ASP A 407 3.03 -19.46 -10.46
CA ASP A 407 4.20 -19.54 -9.59
C ASP A 407 5.28 -18.48 -9.92
N CYS A 408 4.85 -17.26 -10.19
CA CYS A 408 5.71 -16.10 -10.45
C CYS A 408 5.82 -15.17 -9.22
N ILE A 409 4.76 -15.07 -8.42
CA ILE A 409 4.71 -14.34 -7.14
C ILE A 409 4.35 -15.35 -6.06
N ASP A 410 5.27 -16.26 -5.77
CA ASP A 410 5.05 -17.41 -4.89
C ASP A 410 4.96 -17.02 -3.40
N ASP A 411 4.11 -17.72 -2.66
CA ASP A 411 3.95 -17.66 -1.20
C ASP A 411 3.97 -16.23 -0.60
N PRO A 412 3.17 -15.27 -1.11
CA PRO A 412 3.25 -13.87 -0.72
C PRO A 412 2.94 -13.69 0.78
N LYS A 413 3.90 -13.15 1.53
CA LYS A 413 3.77 -12.95 2.99
C LYS A 413 2.90 -11.74 3.32
N ASP A 414 3.11 -10.65 2.61
CA ASP A 414 2.43 -9.37 2.80
C ASP A 414 2.33 -8.61 1.47
N HIS A 415 1.59 -7.51 1.47
CA HIS A 415 1.39 -6.70 0.27
C HIS A 415 2.66 -6.04 -0.23
N ASP A 416 3.60 -5.74 0.66
CA ASP A 416 4.81 -5.03 0.27
C ASP A 416 5.72 -5.95 -0.53
N GLU A 417 5.89 -7.19 -0.07
CA GLU A 417 6.56 -8.24 -0.82
C GLU A 417 5.87 -8.49 -2.17
N ALA A 418 4.55 -8.70 -2.17
CA ALA A 418 3.80 -8.97 -3.40
C ALA A 418 3.91 -7.83 -4.42
N THR A 419 3.82 -6.58 -3.95
CA THR A 419 3.92 -5.38 -4.80
C THR A 419 5.32 -5.19 -5.34
N HIS A 420 6.36 -5.48 -4.55
CA HIS A 420 7.74 -5.38 -4.99
C HIS A 420 8.01 -6.28 -6.20
N PHE A 421 7.66 -7.57 -6.11
CA PHE A 421 7.86 -8.50 -7.21
C PHE A 421 6.91 -8.24 -8.39
N LEU A 422 5.66 -7.84 -8.12
CA LEU A 422 4.76 -7.42 -9.19
C LEU A 422 5.35 -6.25 -10.01
N SER A 423 5.96 -5.27 -9.34
CA SER A 423 6.59 -4.13 -9.99
C SER A 423 7.78 -4.58 -10.84
N GLU A 424 8.64 -5.45 -10.31
CA GLU A 424 9.76 -6.01 -11.08
C GLU A 424 9.29 -6.75 -12.34
N LEU A 425 8.27 -7.60 -12.22
CA LEU A 425 7.70 -8.33 -13.36
C LEU A 425 7.16 -7.38 -14.42
N ASN A 426 6.39 -6.37 -13.99
CA ASN A 426 5.75 -5.39 -14.87
C ASN A 426 6.77 -4.49 -15.57
N GLU A 427 7.71 -3.92 -14.83
CA GLU A 427 8.74 -3.03 -15.37
C GLU A 427 9.65 -3.77 -16.35
N THR A 428 10.01 -5.02 -16.04
CA THR A 428 10.86 -5.85 -16.91
C THR A 428 10.23 -6.03 -18.29
N VAL A 429 8.92 -6.23 -18.37
CA VAL A 429 8.24 -6.52 -19.64
C VAL A 429 7.60 -5.29 -20.29
N GLY A 430 7.77 -4.10 -19.70
CA GLY A 430 7.18 -2.86 -20.19
C GLY A 430 5.66 -2.83 -20.06
N ALA A 431 5.12 -3.29 -18.92
CA ALA A 431 3.68 -3.48 -18.73
C ALA A 431 2.85 -2.18 -18.77
N ALA A 432 3.51 -1.02 -18.71
CA ALA A 432 2.88 0.28 -18.94
C ALA A 432 2.46 0.48 -20.41
N ASP A 433 3.10 -0.22 -21.34
CA ASP A 433 2.79 -0.12 -22.77
C ASP A 433 2.29 -1.46 -23.34
N VAL A 434 2.58 -2.58 -22.66
CA VAL A 434 2.19 -3.93 -23.07
C VAL A 434 1.24 -4.58 -22.05
N PRO A 435 0.05 -5.04 -22.45
CA PRO A 435 -0.85 -5.77 -21.56
C PRO A 435 -0.24 -7.04 -20.97
N VAL A 436 -0.47 -7.27 -19.68
CA VAL A 436 -0.03 -8.47 -18.97
C VAL A 436 -1.20 -9.26 -18.41
N PHE A 437 -1.06 -10.59 -18.42
CA PHE A 437 -2.00 -11.53 -17.81
C PHE A 437 -1.30 -12.37 -16.75
N TYR A 438 -1.92 -12.50 -15.59
CA TYR A 438 -1.43 -13.37 -14.52
C TYR A 438 -2.38 -14.55 -14.36
N LEU A 439 -1.83 -15.76 -14.40
CA LEU A 439 -2.49 -16.95 -13.91
C LEU A 439 -1.92 -17.26 -12.53
N ARG A 440 -2.73 -17.91 -11.69
CA ARG A 440 -2.26 -18.45 -10.42
C ARG A 440 -1.77 -19.88 -10.64
N GLY A 441 -0.61 -20.18 -10.09
CA GLY A 441 -0.19 -21.51 -9.75
C GLY A 441 -0.53 -21.82 -8.30
N ASN A 442 -0.06 -22.96 -7.83
CA ASN A 442 -0.35 -23.42 -6.47
C ASN A 442 0.38 -22.60 -5.40
N HIS A 443 1.49 -21.93 -5.73
CA HIS A 443 2.20 -21.10 -4.76
C HIS A 443 1.62 -19.69 -4.60
N GLU A 444 0.91 -19.12 -5.59
CA GLU A 444 0.18 -17.85 -5.37
C GLU A 444 -0.94 -17.99 -4.33
N ILE A 445 -1.33 -19.20 -3.96
CA ILE A 445 -2.47 -19.49 -3.09
C ILE A 445 -2.05 -19.74 -1.63
N ARG A 446 -0.75 -19.66 -1.34
CA ARG A 446 -0.16 -19.96 -0.03
C ARG A 446 0.33 -18.70 0.68
N ASN A 447 0.50 -18.81 2.00
CA ASN A 447 0.93 -17.74 2.90
C ASN A 447 -0.12 -16.63 3.11
N ALA A 448 0.18 -15.68 4.01
CA ALA A 448 -0.81 -14.78 4.60
C ALA A 448 -1.45 -13.78 3.62
N TYR A 449 -0.78 -13.45 2.50
CA TYR A 449 -1.28 -12.49 1.52
C TYR A 449 -1.82 -13.13 0.23
N SER A 450 -1.96 -14.46 0.16
CA SER A 450 -2.40 -15.16 -1.06
C SER A 450 -3.74 -14.67 -1.62
N ILE A 451 -4.75 -14.50 -0.75
CA ILE A 451 -6.05 -13.96 -1.15
C ILE A 451 -5.95 -12.46 -1.52
N GLY A 452 -4.99 -11.76 -0.93
CA GLY A 452 -4.71 -10.35 -1.19
C GLY A 452 -4.24 -10.09 -2.63
N LEU A 453 -3.51 -11.03 -3.24
CA LEU A 453 -3.06 -10.92 -4.65
C LEU A 453 -4.20 -10.64 -5.62
N ARG A 454 -5.43 -11.13 -5.36
CA ARG A 454 -6.60 -10.88 -6.20
C ARG A 454 -6.85 -9.37 -6.41
N SER A 455 -6.55 -8.55 -5.41
CA SER A 455 -6.74 -7.09 -5.48
C SER A 455 -5.77 -6.40 -6.45
N LEU A 456 -4.60 -7.02 -6.69
CA LEU A 456 -3.56 -6.50 -7.57
C LEU A 456 -3.79 -6.82 -9.05
N PHE A 457 -4.82 -7.61 -9.35
CA PHE A 457 -5.11 -8.08 -10.70
C PHE A 457 -6.53 -7.72 -11.17
N ASP A 458 -6.67 -7.40 -12.45
CA ASP A 458 -7.95 -7.37 -13.14
C ASP A 458 -8.10 -8.60 -14.03
N TYR A 459 -8.81 -9.59 -13.52
CA TYR A 459 -9.05 -10.82 -14.26
C TYR A 459 -10.15 -10.67 -15.32
N VAL A 460 -10.00 -11.39 -16.44
CA VAL A 460 -11.05 -11.51 -17.45
C VAL A 460 -12.33 -12.04 -16.80
N SER A 461 -13.43 -11.31 -16.97
CA SER A 461 -14.73 -11.63 -16.36
C SER A 461 -14.73 -11.73 -14.82
N ASP A 462 -13.79 -11.06 -14.15
CA ASP A 462 -13.63 -11.07 -12.69
C ASP A 462 -13.46 -12.48 -12.09
N LYS A 463 -12.87 -13.41 -12.85
CA LYS A 463 -12.62 -14.79 -12.43
C LYS A 463 -11.19 -15.19 -12.73
N THR A 464 -10.58 -16.01 -11.88
CA THR A 464 -9.19 -16.47 -12.04
C THR A 464 -9.00 -17.41 -13.25
N TYR A 465 -10.08 -17.72 -13.94
CA TYR A 465 -10.16 -18.45 -15.20
C TYR A 465 -11.07 -17.67 -16.16
N GLY A 466 -10.84 -17.82 -17.46
CA GLY A 466 -11.60 -17.09 -18.47
C GLY A 466 -11.10 -17.34 -19.88
N ALA A 467 -11.67 -16.63 -20.84
CA ALA A 467 -11.24 -16.75 -22.23
C ALA A 467 -11.43 -15.43 -22.98
N PHE A 468 -10.50 -15.12 -23.88
CA PHE A 468 -10.51 -13.91 -24.69
C PHE A 468 -10.03 -14.20 -26.11
N ASN A 469 -10.32 -13.27 -27.01
CA ASN A 469 -9.81 -13.30 -28.37
C ASN A 469 -8.66 -12.32 -28.50
N TRP A 470 -7.60 -12.74 -29.18
CA TRP A 470 -6.64 -11.83 -29.77
C TRP A 470 -6.72 -12.02 -31.29
N GLY A 471 -7.32 -11.05 -31.97
CA GLY A 471 -7.73 -11.23 -33.36
C GLY A 471 -8.63 -12.46 -33.56
N ASP A 472 -8.28 -13.31 -34.51
CA ASP A 472 -8.96 -14.58 -34.81
C ASP A 472 -8.54 -15.78 -33.92
N THR A 473 -7.70 -15.56 -32.91
CA THR A 473 -7.22 -16.62 -32.00
C THR A 473 -7.95 -16.57 -30.67
N ARG A 474 -8.46 -17.74 -30.22
CA ARG A 474 -9.11 -17.89 -28.91
C ARG A 474 -8.13 -18.41 -27.88
N ILE A 475 -7.93 -17.67 -26.80
CA ILE A 475 -7.09 -18.05 -25.66
C ILE A 475 -8.03 -18.40 -24.50
N VAL A 476 -7.87 -19.61 -23.95
CA VAL A 476 -8.64 -20.12 -22.81
C VAL A 476 -7.67 -20.37 -21.67
N MET A 477 -7.94 -19.74 -20.52
CA MET A 477 -7.14 -19.83 -19.30
C MET A 477 -7.96 -20.53 -18.21
N LEU A 478 -7.43 -21.60 -17.62
CA LEU A 478 -8.06 -22.34 -16.52
C LEU A 478 -7.23 -22.23 -15.24
N ASP A 479 -7.90 -22.34 -14.10
CA ASP A 479 -7.32 -22.29 -12.77
C ASP A 479 -7.38 -23.69 -12.15
N CYS A 480 -6.23 -24.35 -11.98
CA CYS A 480 -6.18 -25.69 -11.40
C CYS A 480 -6.43 -25.69 -9.88
N GLY A 481 -6.32 -24.54 -9.22
CA GLY A 481 -6.25 -24.44 -7.77
C GLY A 481 -4.95 -25.03 -7.24
N GLU A 482 -5.06 -25.80 -6.15
CA GLU A 482 -3.91 -26.47 -5.52
C GLU A 482 -3.59 -27.86 -6.09
N ASP A 483 -2.32 -28.25 -5.89
CA ASP A 483 -1.73 -29.55 -6.25
C ASP A 483 -1.97 -30.64 -5.19
N LYS A 484 -2.79 -30.35 -4.18
CA LYS A 484 -3.11 -31.24 -3.06
C LYS A 484 -4.62 -31.24 -2.75
N PRO A 485 -5.14 -32.30 -2.11
CA PRO A 485 -6.50 -32.33 -1.59
C PRO A 485 -6.83 -31.18 -0.64
N ASP A 486 -8.09 -30.75 -0.61
CA ASP A 486 -8.56 -29.64 0.23
C ASP A 486 -8.40 -29.93 1.74
N ASP A 487 -8.40 -31.21 2.14
CA ASP A 487 -8.18 -31.66 3.52
C ASP A 487 -6.70 -31.73 3.93
N HIS A 488 -5.78 -31.35 3.05
CA HIS A 488 -4.36 -31.30 3.37
C HIS A 488 -4.09 -30.29 4.51
N TRP A 489 -3.42 -30.74 5.56
CA TRP A 489 -3.28 -30.03 6.84
C TRP A 489 -2.77 -28.59 6.72
N VAL A 490 -1.94 -28.31 5.71
CA VAL A 490 -1.34 -26.98 5.45
C VAL A 490 -2.38 -25.89 5.16
N TYR A 491 -3.61 -26.27 4.77
CA TYR A 491 -4.68 -25.33 4.44
C TYR A 491 -5.60 -25.00 5.61
N TYR A 492 -5.49 -25.74 6.74
CA TYR A 492 -6.30 -25.52 7.95
C TYR A 492 -7.82 -25.44 7.70
N GLY A 493 -8.32 -26.13 6.66
CA GLY A 493 -9.75 -26.13 6.29
C GLY A 493 -10.27 -24.82 5.68
N LEU A 494 -9.38 -23.95 5.21
CA LEU A 494 -9.73 -22.63 4.66
C LEU A 494 -9.98 -22.62 3.14
N ASN A 495 -9.76 -23.75 2.47
CA ASN A 495 -9.79 -23.86 1.02
C ASN A 495 -10.86 -24.84 0.53
N ASP A 496 -11.45 -24.55 -0.63
CA ASP A 496 -12.37 -25.42 -1.37
C ASP A 496 -12.06 -25.33 -2.87
N PHE A 497 -10.94 -25.91 -3.28
CA PHE A 497 -10.56 -25.97 -4.70
C PHE A 497 -11.38 -26.98 -5.47
N SER A 498 -11.98 -27.98 -4.79
CA SER A 498 -12.92 -28.89 -5.41
C SER A 498 -14.11 -28.15 -6.02
N ALA A 499 -14.76 -27.25 -5.26
CA ALA A 499 -15.85 -26.42 -5.80
C ALA A 499 -15.38 -25.46 -6.91
N LEU A 500 -14.17 -24.91 -6.81
CA LEU A 500 -13.58 -24.06 -7.85
C LEU A 500 -13.39 -24.83 -9.17
N ARG A 501 -12.86 -26.05 -9.12
CA ARG A 501 -12.66 -26.90 -10.31
C ARG A 501 -13.99 -27.35 -10.91
N GLU A 502 -14.98 -27.66 -10.07
CA GLU A 502 -16.33 -28.02 -10.51
C GLU A 502 -17.04 -26.85 -11.20
N ALA A 503 -16.92 -25.62 -10.67
CA ALA A 503 -17.47 -24.42 -11.31
C ALA A 503 -16.90 -24.20 -12.73
N GLN A 504 -15.66 -24.62 -12.97
CA GLN A 504 -15.02 -24.53 -14.29
C GLN A 504 -15.52 -25.58 -15.28
N VAL A 505 -16.16 -26.68 -14.84
CA VAL A 505 -16.82 -27.65 -15.73
C VAL A 505 -17.95 -26.96 -16.51
N GLY A 506 -18.76 -26.14 -15.83
CA GLY A 506 -19.82 -25.35 -16.45
C GLY A 506 -19.28 -24.34 -17.45
N PHE A 507 -18.28 -23.55 -17.03
CA PHE A 507 -17.59 -22.60 -17.90
C PHE A 507 -17.01 -23.27 -19.15
N LEU A 508 -16.30 -24.40 -19.00
CA LEU A 508 -15.66 -25.07 -20.13
C LEU A 508 -16.69 -25.62 -21.13
N LYS A 509 -17.84 -26.14 -20.65
CA LYS A 509 -18.95 -26.55 -21.53
C LYS A 509 -19.49 -25.38 -22.35
N GLU A 510 -19.72 -24.25 -21.70
CA GLU A 510 -20.22 -23.03 -22.35
C GLU A 510 -19.20 -22.48 -23.35
N GLU A 511 -17.93 -22.40 -22.96
CA GLU A 511 -16.83 -21.88 -23.76
C GLU A 511 -16.63 -22.71 -25.03
N LEU A 512 -16.55 -24.04 -24.92
CA LEU A 512 -16.41 -24.94 -26.07
C LEU A 512 -17.62 -24.88 -27.02
N ALA A 513 -18.80 -24.53 -26.50
CA ALA A 513 -20.01 -24.35 -27.29
C ALA A 513 -20.15 -22.94 -27.89
N SER A 514 -19.35 -21.98 -27.42
CA SER A 514 -19.48 -20.56 -27.74
C SER A 514 -19.16 -20.24 -29.20
N LYS A 515 -19.75 -19.16 -29.72
CA LYS A 515 -19.45 -18.66 -31.07
C LYS A 515 -17.97 -18.23 -31.21
N PRO A 516 -17.38 -17.45 -30.28
CA PRO A 516 -15.98 -17.06 -30.38
C PRO A 516 -15.04 -18.26 -30.46
N PHE A 517 -15.27 -19.29 -29.64
CA PHE A 517 -14.46 -20.51 -29.67
C PHE A 517 -14.61 -21.27 -31.00
N LYS A 518 -15.84 -21.44 -31.50
CA LYS A 518 -16.10 -22.19 -32.75
C LYS A 518 -15.58 -21.45 -34.00
N GLN A 519 -15.60 -20.12 -33.99
CA GLN A 519 -15.20 -19.31 -35.13
C GLN A 519 -13.70 -19.00 -35.17
N ALA A 520 -12.98 -19.17 -34.05
CA ALA A 520 -11.54 -18.91 -34.01
C ALA A 520 -10.75 -19.78 -35.01
N ALA A 521 -9.77 -19.18 -35.68
CA ALA A 521 -8.87 -19.89 -36.58
C ALA A 521 -7.90 -20.78 -35.78
N LYS A 522 -7.44 -20.28 -34.63
CA LYS A 522 -6.53 -20.99 -33.71
C LYS A 522 -7.03 -20.92 -32.28
N ARG A 523 -6.68 -21.92 -31.47
CA ARG A 523 -7.12 -22.07 -30.07
C ARG A 523 -5.95 -22.46 -29.19
N VAL A 524 -5.75 -21.71 -28.10
CA VAL A 524 -4.67 -21.92 -27.14
C VAL A 524 -5.31 -22.20 -25.78
N LEU A 525 -4.91 -23.29 -25.14
CA LEU A 525 -5.28 -23.60 -23.76
C LEU A 525 -4.09 -23.30 -22.85
N ILE A 526 -4.31 -22.62 -21.74
CA ILE A 526 -3.28 -22.30 -20.76
C ILE A 526 -3.82 -22.63 -19.38
N HIS A 527 -3.03 -23.37 -18.61
CA HIS A 527 -3.25 -23.56 -17.17
C HIS A 527 -1.94 -23.98 -16.53
N HIS A 528 -1.73 -23.63 -15.26
CA HIS A 528 -0.44 -23.82 -14.63
C HIS A 528 -0.06 -25.31 -14.47
N ILE A 529 -0.90 -26.10 -13.78
CA ILE A 529 -0.60 -27.52 -13.50
C ILE A 529 -0.93 -28.40 -14.71
N PRO A 530 0.01 -29.15 -15.31
CA PRO A 530 -0.27 -30.03 -16.44
C PRO A 530 -1.18 -31.19 -16.01
N ILE A 531 -2.28 -31.39 -16.74
CA ILE A 531 -3.27 -32.46 -16.48
C ILE A 531 -3.01 -33.73 -17.30
N TYR A 532 -2.12 -33.66 -18.29
CA TYR A 532 -1.58 -34.80 -19.05
C TYR A 532 -0.04 -34.71 -19.04
N GLY A 533 0.67 -35.84 -19.15
CA GLY A 533 2.14 -35.87 -19.20
C GLY A 533 2.75 -36.79 -18.16
N LYS A 534 4.04 -36.60 -17.86
CA LYS A 534 4.69 -37.29 -16.74
C LYS A 534 4.25 -36.69 -15.40
N GLU A 535 4.25 -37.52 -14.35
CA GLU A 535 3.91 -37.15 -12.96
C GLU A 535 2.43 -36.77 -12.72
N VAL A 536 1.56 -36.98 -13.71
CA VAL A 536 0.08 -36.85 -13.58
C VAL A 536 -0.58 -37.91 -12.71
N ASP A 537 0.17 -38.93 -12.27
CA ASP A 537 -0.30 -39.94 -11.31
C ASP A 537 -0.36 -39.40 -9.87
N ARG A 538 0.18 -38.20 -9.63
CA ARG A 538 -0.02 -37.42 -8.40
C ARG A 538 -1.33 -36.63 -8.55
N TYR A 539 -2.14 -36.61 -7.49
CA TYR A 539 -3.43 -35.91 -7.36
C TYR A 539 -3.82 -34.99 -8.55
N ASN A 540 -4.66 -35.51 -9.46
CA ASN A 540 -5.02 -34.83 -10.71
C ASN A 540 -6.55 -34.76 -10.93
N PRO A 541 -7.27 -34.04 -10.05
CA PRO A 541 -8.73 -33.90 -10.14
C PRO A 541 -9.19 -33.16 -11.41
N CYS A 542 -8.33 -32.31 -11.97
CA CYS A 542 -8.64 -31.56 -13.20
C CYS A 542 -8.76 -32.49 -14.42
N LEU A 543 -7.93 -33.52 -14.54
CA LEU A 543 -8.07 -34.50 -15.63
C LEU A 543 -9.39 -35.27 -15.51
N GLU A 544 -9.80 -35.65 -14.30
CA GLU A 544 -11.06 -36.36 -14.05
C GLU A 544 -12.27 -35.51 -14.45
N LEU A 545 -12.28 -34.23 -14.08
CA LEU A 545 -13.39 -33.31 -14.33
C LEU A 545 -13.42 -32.78 -15.77
N TRP A 546 -12.27 -32.44 -16.35
CA TRP A 546 -12.18 -31.73 -17.62
C TRP A 546 -11.82 -32.65 -18.79
N GLY A 547 -11.20 -33.80 -18.55
CA GLY A 547 -10.70 -34.70 -19.58
C GLY A 547 -11.77 -35.10 -20.61
N GLY A 548 -12.98 -35.43 -20.14
CA GLY A 548 -14.10 -35.75 -21.03
C GLY A 548 -14.54 -34.59 -21.92
N LEU A 549 -14.45 -33.34 -21.44
CA LEU A 549 -14.77 -32.14 -22.21
C LEU A 549 -13.66 -31.81 -23.22
N LEU A 550 -12.40 -32.03 -22.84
CA LEU A 550 -11.22 -31.73 -23.65
C LEU A 550 -10.91 -32.80 -24.70
N ALA A 551 -11.42 -34.03 -24.55
CA ALA A 551 -11.16 -35.16 -25.42
C ALA A 551 -11.42 -34.92 -26.92
N LYS A 552 -12.31 -33.98 -27.25
CA LYS A 552 -12.61 -33.57 -28.64
C LYS A 552 -12.39 -32.08 -28.91
N ALA A 553 -11.89 -31.33 -27.93
CA ALA A 553 -11.69 -29.90 -28.07
C ALA A 553 -10.53 -29.61 -29.06
N PRO A 554 -10.74 -28.79 -30.09
CA PRO A 554 -9.78 -28.57 -31.18
C PRO A 554 -8.70 -27.52 -30.82
N PHE A 555 -8.07 -27.64 -29.65
CA PHE A 555 -6.94 -26.78 -29.28
C PHE A 555 -5.71 -27.07 -30.15
N ASN A 556 -4.98 -26.03 -30.53
CA ASN A 556 -3.72 -26.15 -31.29
C ASN A 556 -2.54 -26.47 -30.37
N ILE A 557 -2.58 -25.97 -29.13
CA ILE A 557 -1.56 -26.20 -28.12
C ILE A 557 -2.16 -25.99 -26.72
N CYS A 558 -1.67 -26.77 -25.75
CA CYS A 558 -1.84 -26.50 -24.34
C CYS A 558 -0.49 -26.11 -23.72
N ILE A 559 -0.46 -25.03 -22.94
CA ILE A 559 0.74 -24.49 -22.32
C ILE A 559 0.60 -24.58 -20.81
N ASN A 560 1.57 -25.26 -20.18
CA ASN A 560 1.61 -25.58 -18.75
C ASN A 560 2.98 -25.24 -18.14
N ALA A 561 3.09 -25.44 -16.83
CA ALA A 561 4.16 -25.00 -15.93
C ALA A 561 4.36 -26.06 -14.81
N HIS A 562 4.64 -25.64 -13.57
CA HIS A 562 4.55 -26.41 -12.31
C HIS A 562 5.64 -27.47 -12.07
N THR A 563 6.00 -28.26 -13.07
CA THR A 563 6.89 -29.42 -12.88
C THR A 563 8.38 -29.05 -12.78
N HIS A 564 8.69 -27.75 -12.94
CA HIS A 564 10.02 -27.16 -13.01
C HIS A 564 10.95 -27.81 -14.05
N ARG A 565 10.37 -28.48 -15.04
CA ARG A 565 11.09 -29.22 -16.08
C ARG A 565 10.38 -29.03 -17.40
N HIS A 566 11.11 -28.49 -18.36
CA HIS A 566 10.65 -28.39 -19.72
C HIS A 566 10.28 -29.77 -20.28
N ALA A 567 9.09 -29.87 -20.88
CA ALA A 567 8.64 -31.09 -21.53
C ALA A 567 7.70 -30.78 -22.71
N TYR A 568 7.81 -31.58 -23.76
CA TYR A 568 6.91 -31.55 -24.91
C TYR A 568 6.23 -32.91 -25.09
N TYR A 569 4.91 -32.90 -25.19
CA TYR A 569 4.12 -34.10 -25.50
C TYR A 569 3.33 -33.88 -26.79
N PRO A 570 3.67 -34.57 -27.89
CA PRO A 570 2.84 -34.59 -29.08
C PRO A 570 1.42 -35.09 -28.78
N LYS A 571 0.47 -34.73 -29.65
CA LYS A 571 -0.91 -35.23 -29.57
C LYS A 571 -0.93 -36.77 -29.48
N GLY A 572 -1.66 -37.31 -28.50
CA GLY A 572 -1.86 -38.74 -28.29
C GLY A 572 -0.73 -39.47 -27.56
N THR A 573 0.30 -38.78 -27.09
CA THR A 573 1.48 -39.41 -26.48
C THR A 573 1.51 -39.37 -24.95
N ALA A 574 0.61 -38.59 -24.33
CA ALA A 574 0.55 -38.38 -22.89
C ALA A 574 -0.89 -38.59 -22.38
N ASN A 575 -1.18 -39.79 -21.88
CA ASN A 575 -2.46 -40.14 -21.24
C ASN A 575 -3.70 -39.78 -22.10
N GLY A 576 -3.60 -39.93 -23.43
CA GLY A 576 -4.71 -39.67 -24.35
C GLY A 576 -4.97 -38.18 -24.68
N ASN A 577 -4.00 -37.30 -24.45
CA ASN A 577 -4.10 -35.87 -24.81
C ASN A 577 -4.55 -35.65 -26.27
N ASN A 578 -5.60 -34.85 -26.47
CA ASN A 578 -6.16 -34.57 -27.80
C ASN A 578 -5.41 -33.46 -28.59
N PHE A 579 -4.44 -32.81 -27.97
CA PHE A 579 -3.68 -31.71 -28.55
C PHE A 579 -2.23 -31.72 -28.02
N PRO A 580 -1.27 -31.12 -28.75
CA PRO A 580 0.10 -30.98 -28.26
C PRO A 580 0.15 -30.23 -26.92
N ILE A 581 1.12 -30.57 -26.08
CA ILE A 581 1.31 -29.97 -24.75
C ILE A 581 2.75 -29.51 -24.62
N MET A 582 2.91 -28.27 -24.17
CA MET A 582 4.19 -27.68 -23.83
C MET A 582 4.22 -27.32 -22.34
N VAL A 583 5.18 -27.88 -21.60
CA VAL A 583 5.42 -27.57 -20.19
C VAL A 583 6.67 -26.70 -20.08
N GLY A 584 6.54 -25.59 -19.36
CA GLY A 584 7.63 -24.67 -19.04
C GLY A 584 8.63 -25.25 -18.05
N GLY A 585 9.80 -24.64 -18.04
CA GLY A 585 10.85 -24.83 -17.05
C GLY A 585 10.56 -24.14 -15.71
N GLY A 586 11.40 -24.38 -14.71
CA GLY A 586 11.30 -23.78 -13.37
C GLY A 586 12.16 -22.53 -13.16
N TYR A 587 12.27 -22.07 -11.92
CA TYR A 587 13.05 -20.88 -11.55
C TYR A 587 14.58 -21.08 -11.57
N ARG A 588 15.08 -22.31 -11.59
CA ARG A 588 16.53 -22.58 -11.59
C ARG A 588 17.11 -22.34 -12.98
N MET A 589 18.21 -21.59 -13.05
CA MET A 589 18.83 -21.15 -14.31
C MET A 589 19.09 -22.25 -15.34
N ASP A 590 19.39 -23.48 -14.90
CA ASP A 590 19.65 -24.65 -15.74
C ASP A 590 18.38 -25.31 -16.30
N GLY A 591 17.24 -25.11 -15.64
CA GLY A 591 15.93 -25.61 -16.03
C GLY A 591 14.96 -24.53 -16.53
N ALA A 592 15.31 -23.25 -16.41
CA ALA A 592 14.43 -22.12 -16.69
C ALA A 592 14.17 -21.92 -18.19
N THR A 593 12.94 -21.53 -18.53
CA THR A 593 12.54 -21.29 -19.91
C THR A 593 11.60 -20.10 -20.06
N VAL A 594 11.67 -19.43 -21.21
CA VAL A 594 10.69 -18.47 -21.69
C VAL A 594 10.14 -18.95 -23.04
N MET A 595 8.85 -18.75 -23.27
CA MET A 595 8.21 -19.14 -24.53
C MET A 595 7.80 -17.92 -25.35
N VAL A 596 7.93 -18.03 -26.67
CA VAL A 596 7.43 -17.08 -27.65
C VAL A 596 6.39 -17.80 -28.50
N LEU A 597 5.11 -17.49 -28.27
CA LEU A 597 4.00 -17.98 -29.09
C LEU A 597 3.65 -16.89 -30.11
N GLN A 598 3.80 -17.21 -31.40
CA GLN A 598 3.57 -16.27 -32.48
C GLN A 598 2.62 -16.85 -33.51
N LYS A 599 1.64 -16.06 -33.94
CA LYS A 599 0.82 -16.32 -35.12
C LYS A 599 1.12 -15.26 -36.18
N LYS A 600 1.35 -15.71 -37.42
CA LYS A 600 1.47 -14.86 -38.61
C LYS A 600 0.56 -15.41 -39.71
N GLY A 601 -0.49 -14.68 -40.03
CA GLY A 601 -1.55 -15.11 -40.93
C GLY A 601 -2.19 -16.41 -40.46
N LYS A 602 -1.94 -17.52 -41.17
CA LYS A 602 -2.49 -18.85 -40.81
C LYS A 602 -1.54 -19.70 -39.98
N GLU A 603 -0.26 -19.36 -39.96
CA GLU A 603 0.78 -20.14 -39.29
C GLU A 603 0.88 -19.72 -37.83
N MET A 604 0.87 -20.70 -36.92
CA MET A 604 1.14 -20.50 -35.50
C MET A 604 2.40 -21.28 -35.13
N THR A 605 3.28 -20.66 -34.36
CA THR A 605 4.56 -21.23 -33.94
C THR A 605 4.78 -21.01 -32.46
N LEU A 606 5.45 -21.97 -31.81
CA LEU A 606 5.87 -21.85 -30.42
C LEU A 606 7.37 -22.14 -30.34
N ARG A 607 8.14 -21.15 -29.91
CA ARG A 607 9.56 -21.29 -29.60
C ARG A 607 9.77 -21.28 -28.09
N VAL A 608 10.60 -22.20 -27.58
CA VAL A 608 10.99 -22.26 -26.18
C VAL A 608 12.49 -22.05 -26.07
N LEU A 609 12.89 -21.05 -25.30
CA LEU A 609 14.27 -20.66 -25.08
C LEU A 609 14.65 -20.92 -23.63
N ASN A 610 15.86 -21.42 -23.38
CA ASN A 610 16.42 -21.46 -22.02
C ASN A 610 17.09 -20.13 -21.66
N ALA A 611 17.56 -20.00 -20.41
CA ALA A 611 18.23 -18.80 -19.93
C ALA A 611 19.55 -18.45 -20.64
N LYS A 612 20.13 -19.37 -21.42
CA LYS A 612 21.32 -19.14 -22.25
C LYS A 612 20.98 -18.69 -23.68
N GLY A 613 19.69 -18.64 -24.04
CA GLY A 613 19.22 -18.31 -25.38
C GLY A 613 19.20 -19.49 -26.35
N GLU A 614 19.39 -20.72 -25.86
CA GLU A 614 19.32 -21.93 -26.68
C GLU A 614 17.85 -22.31 -26.90
N THR A 615 17.49 -22.58 -28.16
CA THR A 615 16.16 -23.08 -28.51
C THR A 615 16.03 -24.55 -28.11
N LEU A 616 15.19 -24.83 -27.12
CA LEU A 616 14.86 -26.19 -26.68
C LEU A 616 13.77 -26.83 -27.53
N GLN A 617 12.83 -26.02 -28.02
CA GLN A 617 11.76 -26.47 -28.90
C GLN A 617 11.37 -25.35 -29.89
N ASP A 618 11.09 -25.73 -31.13
CA ASP A 618 10.45 -24.89 -32.14
C ASP A 618 9.32 -25.72 -32.81
N LEU A 619 8.06 -25.30 -32.64
CA LEU A 619 6.88 -26.01 -33.12
C LEU A 619 6.13 -25.21 -34.17
N LYS A 620 5.56 -25.90 -35.17
CA LYS A 620 4.52 -25.38 -36.07
C LYS A 620 3.17 -26.02 -35.68
N LEU A 621 2.16 -25.18 -35.41
CA LEU A 621 0.89 -25.52 -34.73
C LEU A 621 -0.35 -25.30 -35.59
#